data_AF-A0A849Z8Z9-F1
#
_entry.id   AF-A0A849Z8Z9-F1
#
_cell.length_a   1.000
_cell.length_b   1.000
_cell.length_c   1.000
_cell.angle_alpha   90.00
_cell.angle_beta   90.00
_cell.angle_gamma   90.00
#
_symmetry.space_group_name_H-M   'P 1'
#
loop_
_entity.id
_entity.type
_entity.pdbx_description
1 polymer ?
#
loop_
_entity_poly.entity_id
_entity_poly.type
_entity_poly.pdbx_seq_one_letter_code
_entity_poly.pdbx_strand_id
1 'polypeptide(L)'
;NEKIEAFFDICTAKGGLTGTQGVLIPWNNVDALMLRQDVADAIREKRFHVYAVSTVEEGIELLTGVAAGLPAADGTYAPSSVYGRAEARLQKFHDALATRREAR
;
A
#
# COMPACT_ATOMS: atom_id res chain seq x y z
N ASN A 1 5.21 10.31 14.21
CA ASN A 1 5.75 11.49 13.50
C ASN A 1 7.07 11.17 12.82
N GLU A 2 8.10 10.71 13.55
CA GLU A 2 9.45 10.42 13.02
C GLU A 2 9.50 9.71 11.66
N LYS A 3 8.75 8.60 11.48
CA LYS A 3 8.75 7.85 10.21
C LYS A 3 8.27 8.69 9.01
N ILE A 4 7.32 9.59 9.23
CA ILE A 4 6.75 10.46 8.20
C ILE A 4 7.77 11.53 7.82
N GLU A 5 8.35 12.17 8.83
CA GLU A 5 9.35 13.23 8.67
C GLU A 5 10.64 12.71 8.03
N ALA A 6 11.12 11.52 8.43
CA ALA A 6 12.28 10.89 7.83
C ALA A 6 12.05 10.58 6.33
N PHE A 7 10.87 10.10 5.94
CA PHE A 7 10.57 9.87 4.54
C PHE A 7 10.47 11.19 3.75
N PHE A 8 9.84 12.21 4.33
CA PHE A 8 9.79 13.56 3.76
C PHE A 8 11.18 14.14 3.52
N ASP A 9 12.08 14.02 4.49
CA ASP A 9 13.47 14.50 4.40
C ASP A 9 14.22 13.76 3.28
N ILE A 10 14.03 12.45 3.12
CA ILE A 10 14.61 11.67 2.02
C ILE A 10 14.07 12.14 0.66
N CYS A 11 12.75 12.36 0.53
CA CYS A 11 12.16 12.84 -0.71
C CYS A 11 12.73 14.22 -1.10
N THR A 12 12.84 15.11 -0.12
CA THR A 12 13.39 16.46 -0.32
C THR A 12 14.86 16.39 -0.75
N ALA A 13 15.68 15.58 -0.07
CA ALA A 13 17.11 15.45 -0.35
C ALA A 13 17.43 14.78 -1.70
N LYS A 14 16.63 13.80 -2.14
CA LYS A 14 16.90 13.01 -3.36
C LYS A 14 16.54 13.70 -4.68
N GLY A 15 15.90 14.86 -4.64
CA GLY A 15 15.45 15.56 -5.84
C GLY A 15 14.23 16.46 -5.65
N GLY A 16 13.81 16.70 -4.40
CA GLY A 16 12.66 17.53 -4.08
C GLY A 16 11.32 16.79 -4.19
N LEU A 17 10.27 17.49 -3.77
CA LEU A 17 8.89 16.99 -3.81
C LEU A 17 8.30 17.19 -5.21
N THR A 18 7.83 16.11 -5.84
CA THR A 18 7.16 16.09 -7.15
C THR A 18 5.67 16.34 -7.03
N GLY A 19 5.12 16.36 -5.81
CA GLY A 19 3.69 16.47 -5.57
C GLY A 19 2.94 15.15 -5.58
N THR A 20 3.64 14.03 -5.69
CA THR A 20 3.03 12.69 -5.67
C THR A 20 3.52 11.83 -4.51
N GLN A 21 4.58 12.25 -3.81
CA GLN A 21 5.11 11.49 -2.68
C GLN A 21 4.20 11.62 -1.46
N GLY A 22 4.19 10.58 -0.64
CA GLY A 22 3.44 10.58 0.60
C GLY A 22 3.66 9.30 1.40
N VAL A 23 2.97 9.22 2.53
CA VAL A 23 3.00 8.07 3.43
C VAL A 23 1.59 7.53 3.63
N LEU A 24 1.51 6.22 3.83
CA LEU A 24 0.30 5.55 4.27
C LEU A 24 0.42 5.22 5.76
N ILE A 25 -0.61 5.53 6.53
CA ILE A 25 -0.65 5.33 7.98
C ILE A 25 -1.95 4.63 8.41
N PRO A 26 -1.96 3.92 9.55
CA PRO A 26 -3.20 3.44 10.15
C PRO A 26 -4.09 4.62 10.57
N TRP A 27 -5.41 4.50 10.37
CA TRP A 27 -6.40 5.48 10.80
C TRP A 27 -6.27 5.85 12.28
N ASN A 28 -6.02 4.86 13.14
CA ASN A 28 -5.88 5.04 14.58
C ASN A 28 -4.72 5.97 15.00
N ASN A 29 -3.79 6.27 14.09
CA ASN A 29 -2.65 7.13 14.39
C ASN A 29 -2.89 8.61 14.02
N VAL A 30 -4.02 8.94 13.40
CA VAL A 30 -4.32 10.31 12.93
C VAL A 30 -4.30 11.32 14.09
N ASP A 31 -4.95 11.01 15.22
CA ASP A 31 -5.02 11.91 16.37
C ASP A 31 -3.67 12.11 17.08
N ALA A 32 -2.72 11.20 16.87
CA ALA A 32 -1.37 11.28 17.44
C ALA A 32 -0.38 12.06 16.55
N LEU A 33 -0.82 12.55 15.38
CA LEU A 33 0.03 13.29 14.47
C LEU A 33 0.34 14.69 15.01
N MET A 34 1.63 14.93 15.25
CA MET A 34 2.20 16.24 15.56
C MET A 34 3.41 16.42 14.67
N LEU A 35 3.16 16.74 13.41
CA LEU A 35 4.19 16.89 12.38
C LEU A 35 4.88 18.26 12.51
N ARG A 36 6.17 18.30 12.17
CA ARG A 36 6.88 19.58 11.96
C ARG A 36 6.13 20.47 10.97
N GLN A 37 6.26 21.79 11.14
CA GLN A 37 5.56 22.80 10.35
C GLN A 37 5.86 22.69 8.85
N ASP A 38 7.11 22.40 8.47
CA ASP A 38 7.53 22.26 7.07
C ASP A 38 6.81 21.10 6.35
N VAL A 39 6.61 19.98 7.05
CA VAL A 39 5.84 18.84 6.55
C VAL A 39 4.36 19.21 6.42
N ALA A 40 3.80 19.89 7.43
CA ALA A 40 2.40 20.33 7.40
C ALA A 40 2.13 21.32 6.25
N ASP A 41 3.05 22.24 5.99
CA ASP A 41 2.95 23.20 4.89
C ASP A 41 3.02 22.51 3.53
N ALA A 42 3.95 21.57 3.34
CA ALA A 42 4.01 20.77 2.12
C ALA A 42 2.73 19.96 1.87
N ILE A 43 2.07 19.47 2.93
CA ILE A 43 0.76 18.80 2.83
C ILE A 43 -0.33 19.79 2.39
N ARG A 44 -0.39 20.99 3.00
CA ARG A 44 -1.35 22.04 2.61
C ARG A 44 -1.17 22.46 1.15
N GLU A 45 0.07 22.53 0.68
CA GLU A 45 0.44 22.84 -0.70
C GLU A 45 0.22 21.67 -1.67
N LYS A 46 -0.27 20.51 -1.19
CA LYS A 46 -0.45 19.26 -1.97
C LYS A 46 0.84 18.73 -2.59
N ARG A 47 1.99 19.08 -2.00
CA ARG A 47 3.32 18.64 -2.43
C ARG A 47 3.75 17.33 -1.79
N PHE A 48 3.13 16.98 -0.67
CA PHE A 48 3.32 15.73 0.07
C PHE A 48 1.98 15.26 0.62
N HIS A 49 1.79 13.95 0.76
CA HIS A 49 0.49 13.38 1.13
C HIS A 49 0.59 12.45 2.35
N VAL A 50 -0.45 12.45 3.18
CA VAL A 50 -0.61 11.48 4.27
C VAL A 50 -1.96 10.79 4.06
N TYR A 51 -1.93 9.49 3.79
CA TYR A 51 -3.10 8.67 3.53
C TYR A 51 -3.38 7.80 4.75
N ALA A 52 -4.50 8.05 5.42
CA ALA A 52 -4.95 7.24 6.54
C ALA A 52 -5.88 6.13 6.02
N VAL A 53 -5.56 4.87 6.35
CA VAL A 53 -6.36 3.70 5.97
C VAL A 53 -6.71 2.85 7.19
N SER A 54 -7.85 2.18 7.12
CA SER A 54 -8.37 1.30 8.16
C SER A 54 -8.18 -0.18 7.83
N THR A 55 -8.04 -0.52 6.54
CA THR A 55 -7.90 -1.92 6.10
C THR A 55 -6.74 -2.11 5.12
N VAL A 56 -6.35 -3.37 4.91
CA VAL A 56 -5.28 -3.72 3.97
C VAL A 56 -5.71 -3.45 2.53
N GLU A 57 -6.99 -3.66 2.23
CA GLU A 57 -7.64 -3.42 0.95
C GLU A 57 -7.48 -1.96 0.52
N GLU A 58 -7.86 -1.01 1.39
CA GLU A 58 -7.72 0.42 1.10
C GLU A 58 -6.27 0.80 0.76
N GLY A 59 -5.31 0.24 1.52
CA GLY A 59 -3.90 0.53 1.29
C GLY A 59 -3.34 -0.08 0.01
N ILE A 60 -3.69 -1.32 -0.31
CA ILE A 60 -3.18 -1.97 -1.51
C ILE A 60 -3.80 -1.38 -2.78
N GLU A 61 -5.06 -0.93 -2.71
CA GLU A 61 -5.72 -0.20 -3.80
C GLU A 61 -5.02 1.13 -4.08
N LEU A 62 -4.73 1.91 -3.04
CA LEU A 62 -4.02 3.18 -3.19
C LEU A 62 -2.62 2.99 -3.81
N LEU A 63 -1.88 1.96 -3.37
CA LEU A 63 -0.51 1.72 -3.82
C LEU A 63 -0.43 1.16 -5.25
N THR A 64 -1.43 0.39 -5.68
CA THR A 64 -1.39 -0.32 -6.96
C THR A 64 -2.29 0.30 -8.04
N GLY A 65 -3.27 1.11 -7.65
CA GLY A 65 -4.31 1.62 -8.56
C GLY A 65 -5.28 0.54 -9.05
N VAL A 66 -5.30 -0.63 -8.41
CA VAL A 66 -6.12 -1.79 -8.78
C VAL A 66 -6.97 -2.19 -7.58
N ALA A 67 -8.25 -2.48 -7.80
CA ALA A 67 -9.15 -2.98 -6.76
C ALA A 67 -8.55 -4.19 -6.04
N ALA A 68 -8.62 -4.22 -4.70
CA ALA A 68 -8.13 -5.33 -3.89
C ALA A 68 -8.88 -6.61 -4.27
N GLY A 69 -10.20 -6.49 -4.46
CA GLY A 69 -11.11 -7.58 -4.82
C GLY A 69 -11.92 -8.05 -3.63
N LEU A 70 -13.23 -8.19 -3.81
CA LEU A 70 -14.10 -8.82 -2.82
C LEU A 70 -14.26 -10.31 -3.13
N PRO A 71 -14.37 -11.16 -2.09
CA PRO A 71 -14.67 -12.56 -2.30
C PRO A 71 -16.09 -12.72 -2.84
N ALA A 72 -16.25 -13.54 -3.87
CA ALA A 72 -17.54 -14.00 -4.37
C ALA A 72 -18.13 -15.07 -3.42
N ALA A 73 -19.37 -15.49 -3.68
CA ALA A 73 -20.07 -16.46 -2.84
C ALA A 73 -19.37 -17.83 -2.75
N ASP A 74 -18.58 -18.18 -3.77
CA ASP A 74 -17.75 -19.39 -3.82
C ASP A 74 -16.34 -19.20 -3.22
N GLY A 75 -16.05 -18.02 -2.67
CA GLY A 75 -14.76 -17.66 -2.10
C GLY A 75 -13.71 -17.19 -3.12
N THR A 76 -14.04 -17.13 -4.41
CA THR A 76 -13.10 -16.68 -5.45
C THR A 76 -13.03 -15.16 -5.55
N TYR A 77 -11.95 -14.64 -6.14
CA TYR A 77 -11.78 -13.21 -6.40
C TYR A 77 -11.81 -12.91 -7.91
N ALA A 78 -12.25 -11.70 -8.29
CA ALA A 78 -12.18 -11.26 -9.67
C ALA A 78 -10.72 -11.34 -10.20
N PRO A 79 -10.42 -11.99 -11.34
CA PRO A 79 -9.05 -12.20 -11.80
C PRO A 79 -8.25 -10.91 -12.05
N SER A 80 -8.95 -9.80 -12.32
CA SER A 80 -8.35 -8.49 -12.54
C SER A 80 -7.89 -7.81 -11.24
N SER A 81 -8.43 -8.22 -10.09
CA SER A 81 -8.13 -7.66 -8.76
C SER A 81 -6.77 -8.10 -8.21
N VAL A 82 -6.29 -7.40 -7.17
CA VAL A 82 -5.03 -7.76 -6.51
C VAL A 82 -5.11 -9.16 -5.88
N TYR A 83 -6.18 -9.46 -5.14
CA TYR A 83 -6.36 -10.76 -4.48
C TYR A 83 -6.57 -11.90 -5.48
N GLY A 84 -7.27 -11.67 -6.59
CA GLY A 84 -7.36 -12.66 -7.67
C GLY A 84 -6.01 -12.99 -8.31
N ARG A 85 -5.15 -11.98 -8.53
CA ARG A 85 -3.78 -12.20 -9.03
C ARG A 85 -2.90 -12.93 -8.00
N ALA A 86 -3.04 -12.59 -6.72
CA ALA A 86 -2.31 -13.24 -5.65
C ALA A 86 -2.70 -14.72 -5.52
N GLU A 87 -4.00 -15.03 -5.54
CA GLU A 87 -4.53 -16.39 -5.54
C GLU A 87 -4.03 -17.21 -6.74
N ALA A 88 -4.14 -16.65 -7.96
CA ALA A 88 -3.63 -17.31 -9.16
C ALA A 88 -2.11 -17.59 -9.07
N ARG A 89 -1.34 -16.71 -8.43
CA ARG A 89 0.10 -16.93 -8.22
C ARG A 89 0.37 -18.00 -7.16
N LEU A 90 -0.41 -18.02 -6.09
CA LEU A 90 -0.31 -19.03 -5.03
C LEU A 90 -0.64 -20.42 -5.57
N GLN A 91 -1.67 -20.56 -6.41
CA GLN A 91 -2.01 -21.82 -7.06
C GLN A 91 -0.85 -22.36 -7.91
N LYS A 92 -0.20 -21.50 -8.71
CA LYS A 92 0.99 -21.90 -9.49
C LYS A 92 2.13 -22.41 -8.62
N PHE A 93 2.33 -21.84 -7.43
CA PHE A 93 3.33 -22.35 -6.50
C PHE A 93 2.92 -23.70 -5.91
N HIS A 94 1.65 -23.85 -5.54
CA HIS A 94 1.11 -25.11 -5.05
C HIS A 94 1.32 -26.24 -6.06
N ASP A 95 0.95 -26.02 -7.32
CA ASP A 95 1.08 -27.00 -8.40
C ASP A 95 2.55 -27.40 -8.63
N ALA A 96 3.45 -26.42 -8.67
CA ALA A 96 4.89 -26.66 -8.84
C ALA A 96 5.49 -27.47 -7.68
N LEU A 97 4.99 -27.28 -6.45
CA LEU A 97 5.42 -28.04 -5.28
C LEU A 97 4.84 -29.46 -5.28
N ALA A 98 3.61 -29.65 -5.75
CA ALA A 98 2.98 -30.96 -5.89
C ALA A 98 3.75 -31.83 -6.91
N THR A 99 4.03 -31.29 -8.10
CA THR A 99 4.81 -31.99 -9.14
C THR A 99 6.20 -32.40 -8.64
N ARG A 100 6.85 -31.55 -7.84
CA ARG A 100 8.16 -31.86 -7.24
C ARG A 100 8.11 -32.97 -6.19
N ARG A 101 6.98 -33.17 -5.53
CA ARG A 101 6.78 -34.26 -4.55
C ARG A 101 6.50 -35.59 -5.24
N GLU A 102 5.78 -35.57 -6.36
CA GLU A 102 5.47 -36.77 -7.15
C GLU A 102 6.67 -37.28 -7.96
N ALA A 103 7.61 -36.40 -8.31
CA ALA A 103 8.84 -36.75 -9.02
C ALA A 103 9.96 -37.32 -8.13
N ARG A 104 9.70 -37.54 -6.83
CA ARG A 104 10.66 -38.04 -5.84
C ARG A 104 10.21 -39.38 -5.28
#